data_AF-A0A5E4C9H2-F1
#
_entry.id   AF-A0A5E4C9H2-F1
#
_cell.length_a   1.000
_cell.length_b   1.000
_cell.length_c   1.000
_cell.angle_alpha   90.00
_cell.angle_beta   90.00
_cell.angle_gamma   90.00
#
_symmetry.space_group_name_H-M   'P 1'
#
loop_
_entity.id
_entity.type
_entity.pdbx_description
1 polymer ?
#
loop_
_entity_poly.entity_id
_entity_poly.type
_entity_poly.pdbx_seq_one_letter_code
_entity_poly.pdbx_strand_id
1 'polypeptide(L)'
;MCNCDHGMYQALVEILIPDVLRPIPSALTQAIRNFAKSLEGWLSNAMNNIPQRMIQTKVAAVSAFAQTLRRYTSLNHLAQAARAVLQNTSQINQMLNDLNRVDFANVQEQASWVCQCDDNMVQRLETDFKMTLQQQSTLEQWAAWLDNVMMQALKPYEGRPSFPKAARQFLLKWSFYSSMVIRDLTLRSAASFGSFHLIRLLYDEYMFYLVEHRVAQATGETPIAVMGEVRRIKEL
;
A
#
# COMPACT_ATOMS: atom_id res chain seq x y z
N MET A 1 -9.74 26.19 3.51
CA MET A 1 -9.66 26.09 2.03
C MET A 1 -9.13 24.73 1.57
N CYS A 2 -8.00 24.25 2.08
CA CYS A 2 -7.43 22.95 1.67
C CYS A 2 -8.39 21.75 1.86
N ASN A 3 -9.20 21.74 2.93
CA ASN A 3 -10.10 20.62 3.22
C ASN A 3 -11.21 20.43 2.17
N CYS A 4 -11.75 21.53 1.61
CA CYS A 4 -12.75 21.42 0.53
C CYS A 4 -12.13 20.87 -0.75
N ASP A 5 -10.90 21.30 -1.08
CA ASP A 5 -10.15 20.77 -2.23
C ASP A 5 -9.87 19.27 -2.04
N HIS A 6 -9.41 18.86 -0.85
CA HIS A 6 -9.18 17.45 -0.55
C HIS A 6 -10.45 16.60 -0.61
N GLY A 7 -11.59 17.10 -0.15
CA GLY A 7 -12.88 16.41 -0.28
C GLY A 7 -13.29 16.21 -1.74
N MET A 8 -13.19 17.27 -2.55
CA MET A 8 -13.49 17.21 -3.99
C MET A 8 -12.54 16.24 -4.72
N TYR A 9 -11.23 16.34 -4.47
CA TYR A 9 -10.25 15.46 -5.10
C TYR A 9 -10.40 14.01 -4.65
N GLN A 10 -10.76 13.75 -3.39
CA GLN A 10 -11.02 12.40 -2.91
C GLN A 10 -12.21 11.77 -3.65
N ALA A 11 -13.31 12.50 -3.80
CA ALA A 11 -14.47 12.03 -4.56
C ALA A 11 -14.10 11.72 -6.03
N LEU A 12 -13.25 12.54 -6.66
CA LEU A 12 -12.75 12.26 -8.01
C LEU A 12 -11.90 10.99 -8.08
N VAL A 13 -11.05 10.73 -7.08
CA VAL A 13 -10.28 9.47 -7.01
C VAL A 13 -11.23 8.28 -6.94
N GLU A 14 -12.26 8.34 -6.09
CA GLU A 14 -13.23 7.25 -5.91
C GLU A 14 -14.09 7.00 -7.15
N ILE A 15 -14.38 8.04 -7.95
CA ILE A 15 -15.07 7.89 -9.25
C ILE A 15 -14.14 7.27 -10.29
N LEU A 16 -12.90 7.73 -10.37
CA LEU A 16 -11.95 7.29 -11.40
C LEU A 16 -11.37 5.90 -11.13
N ILE A 17 -11.20 5.55 -9.84
CA ILE A 17 -10.55 4.33 -9.36
C ILE A 17 -11.37 3.79 -8.17
N PRO A 18 -12.59 3.26 -8.41
CA PRO A 18 -13.48 2.81 -7.34
C PRO A 18 -12.95 1.58 -6.58
N ASP A 19 -12.12 0.77 -7.25
CA ASP A 19 -11.54 -0.44 -6.66
C ASP A 19 -10.14 -0.65 -7.26
N VAL A 20 -9.12 -0.55 -6.42
CA VAL A 20 -7.72 -0.70 -6.83
C VAL A 20 -7.38 -2.13 -7.28
N LEU A 21 -8.20 -3.14 -6.98
CA LEU A 21 -7.97 -4.54 -7.38
C LEU A 21 -8.65 -4.88 -8.72
N ARG A 22 -9.70 -4.14 -9.12
CA ARG A 22 -10.43 -4.43 -10.35
C ARG A 22 -9.68 -3.93 -11.59
N PRO A 23 -9.66 -4.69 -12.71
CA PRO A 23 -9.00 -4.23 -13.92
C PRO A 23 -9.57 -2.90 -14.41
N ILE A 24 -8.69 -1.94 -14.71
CA ILE A 24 -9.06 -0.66 -15.33
C ILE A 24 -8.66 -0.70 -16.82
N PRO A 25 -9.54 -0.30 -17.75
CA PRO A 25 -9.19 -0.23 -19.16
C PRO A 25 -7.90 0.58 -19.40
N SER A 26 -6.99 0.05 -20.22
CA SER A 26 -5.67 0.65 -20.45
C SER A 26 -5.74 2.11 -20.92
N ALA A 27 -6.70 2.43 -21.80
CA ALA A 27 -6.96 3.78 -22.26
C ALA A 27 -7.35 4.73 -21.12
N LEU A 28 -8.19 4.28 -20.19
CA LEU A 28 -8.60 5.07 -19.02
C LEU A 28 -7.42 5.26 -18.06
N THR A 29 -6.65 4.21 -17.79
CA THR A 29 -5.43 4.31 -16.96
C THR A 29 -4.44 5.32 -17.53
N GLN A 30 -4.21 5.31 -18.85
CA GLN A 30 -3.32 6.26 -19.50
C GLN A 30 -3.87 7.70 -19.43
N ALA A 31 -5.17 7.88 -19.63
CA ALA A 31 -5.82 9.19 -19.50
C ALA A 31 -5.65 9.75 -18.07
N ILE A 32 -5.91 8.94 -17.04
CA ILE A 32 -5.72 9.31 -15.63
C ILE A 32 -4.25 9.72 -15.36
N ARG A 33 -3.28 8.93 -15.83
CA ARG A 33 -1.85 9.20 -15.62
C ARG A 33 -1.39 10.47 -16.35
N ASN A 34 -1.86 10.69 -17.58
CA ASN A 34 -1.56 11.90 -18.33
C ASN A 34 -2.17 13.15 -17.67
N PHE A 35 -3.42 13.05 -17.23
CA PHE A 35 -4.08 14.11 -16.46
C PHE A 35 -3.30 14.44 -15.20
N ALA A 36 -2.95 13.44 -14.38
CA ALA A 36 -2.17 13.61 -13.16
C ALA A 36 -0.77 14.20 -13.42
N LYS A 37 -0.16 13.95 -14.59
CA LYS A 37 1.15 14.54 -14.97
C LYS A 37 1.05 16.04 -15.22
N SER A 38 -0.01 16.49 -15.86
CA SER A 38 -0.14 17.87 -16.35
C SER A 38 -0.85 18.82 -15.38
N LEU A 39 -1.62 18.27 -14.43
CA LEU A 39 -2.54 19.03 -13.57
C LEU A 39 -1.87 20.18 -12.81
N GLU A 40 -0.68 19.96 -12.25
CA GLU A 40 0.05 20.97 -11.48
C GLU A 40 0.48 22.17 -12.33
N GLY A 41 0.98 21.91 -13.54
CA GLY A 41 1.38 22.94 -14.49
C GLY A 41 0.18 23.73 -15.02
N TRP A 42 -0.94 23.04 -15.29
CA TRP A 42 -2.17 23.70 -15.70
C TRP A 42 -2.71 24.63 -14.63
N LEU A 43 -2.73 24.19 -13.36
CA LEU A 43 -3.19 25.02 -12.25
C LEU A 43 -2.29 26.23 -12.04
N SER A 44 -0.96 26.02 -12.01
CA SER A 44 0.01 27.11 -11.83
C SER A 44 -0.16 28.19 -12.87
N ASN A 45 -0.27 27.80 -14.14
CA ASN A 45 -0.47 28.72 -15.26
C ASN A 45 -1.80 29.48 -15.16
N ALA A 46 -2.88 28.80 -14.78
CA ALA A 46 -4.20 29.42 -14.61
C ALA A 46 -4.22 30.44 -13.47
N MET A 47 -3.30 30.33 -12.50
CA MET A 47 -3.22 31.21 -11.33
C MET A 47 -2.10 32.26 -11.42
N ASN A 48 -1.47 32.47 -12.59
CA ASN A 48 -0.26 33.33 -12.74
C ASN A 48 -0.39 34.76 -12.18
N ASN A 49 -1.60 35.31 -12.04
CA ASN A 49 -1.85 36.66 -11.51
C ASN A 49 -2.42 36.66 -10.07
N ILE A 50 -2.38 35.52 -9.38
CA ILE A 50 -2.91 35.34 -8.03
C ILE A 50 -1.76 35.44 -7.01
N PRO A 51 -2.01 35.90 -5.77
CA PRO A 51 -0.97 35.92 -4.73
C PRO A 51 -0.28 34.56 -4.55
N GLN A 52 1.05 34.56 -4.52
CA GLN A 52 1.87 33.34 -4.50
C GLN A 52 1.51 32.36 -3.38
N ARG A 53 1.18 32.87 -2.19
CA ARG A 53 0.76 32.04 -1.05
C ARG A 53 -0.51 31.22 -1.35
N MET A 54 -1.44 31.78 -2.13
CA MET A 54 -2.64 31.06 -2.55
C MET A 54 -2.32 30.01 -3.60
N ILE A 55 -1.43 30.33 -4.56
CA ILE A 55 -0.95 29.39 -5.58
C ILE A 55 -0.31 28.18 -4.89
N GLN A 56 0.63 28.40 -3.96
CA GLN A 56 1.29 27.34 -3.21
C GLN A 56 0.30 26.42 -2.49
N THR A 57 -0.73 26.99 -1.85
CA THR A 57 -1.76 26.22 -1.14
C THR A 57 -2.56 25.33 -2.10
N LYS A 58 -2.96 25.87 -3.26
CA LYS A 58 -3.72 25.13 -4.27
C LYS A 58 -2.87 24.07 -4.98
N VAL A 59 -1.63 24.41 -5.32
CA VAL A 59 -0.66 23.50 -5.91
C VAL A 59 -0.41 22.33 -4.97
N ALA A 60 -0.20 22.55 -3.66
CA ALA A 60 0.00 21.47 -2.70
C ALA A 60 -1.16 20.45 -2.70
N ALA A 61 -2.41 20.92 -2.71
CA ALA A 61 -3.60 20.05 -2.77
C ALA A 61 -3.68 19.28 -4.10
N VAL A 62 -3.41 19.94 -5.22
CA VAL A 62 -3.36 19.31 -6.55
C VAL A 62 -2.22 18.29 -6.67
N SER A 63 -1.04 18.58 -6.14
CA SER A 63 0.10 17.65 -6.15
C SER A 63 -0.21 16.40 -5.33
N ALA A 64 -0.92 16.53 -4.21
CA ALA A 64 -1.39 15.39 -3.42
C ALA A 64 -2.38 14.53 -4.23
N PHE A 65 -3.39 15.16 -4.85
CA PHE A 65 -4.34 14.47 -5.72
C PHE A 65 -3.68 13.76 -6.91
N ALA A 66 -2.80 14.45 -7.65
CA ALA A 66 -2.05 13.87 -8.76
C ALA A 66 -1.18 12.69 -8.31
N GLN A 67 -0.55 12.79 -7.14
CA GLN A 67 0.24 11.70 -6.59
C GLN A 67 -0.64 10.50 -6.22
N THR A 68 -1.82 10.71 -5.64
CA THR A 68 -2.78 9.64 -5.31
C THR A 68 -3.24 8.90 -6.57
N LEU A 69 -3.60 9.63 -7.64
CA LEU A 69 -3.96 9.00 -8.92
C LEU A 69 -2.83 8.12 -9.49
N ARG A 70 -1.59 8.61 -9.45
CA ARG A 70 -0.42 7.83 -9.90
C ARG A 70 -0.22 6.58 -9.04
N ARG A 71 -0.30 6.71 -7.71
CA ARG A 71 -0.13 5.59 -6.79
C ARG A 71 -1.21 4.53 -6.99
N TYR A 72 -2.48 4.92 -7.05
CA TYR A 72 -3.58 3.97 -7.16
C TYR A 72 -3.61 3.28 -8.54
N THR A 73 -3.26 3.98 -9.62
CA THR A 73 -3.09 3.31 -10.94
C THR A 73 -1.87 2.38 -10.97
N SER A 74 -0.79 2.68 -10.24
CA SER A 74 0.36 1.77 -10.09
C SER A 74 0.02 0.54 -9.24
N LEU A 75 -0.69 0.73 -8.12
CA LEU A 75 -1.21 -0.36 -7.30
C LEU A 75 -2.14 -1.25 -8.11
N ASN A 76 -3.03 -0.67 -8.92
CA ASN A 76 -3.89 -1.43 -9.82
C ASN A 76 -3.11 -2.29 -10.81
N HIS A 77 -2.05 -1.74 -11.40
CA HIS A 77 -1.18 -2.48 -12.31
C HIS A 77 -0.47 -3.66 -11.59
N LEU A 78 0.04 -3.44 -10.37
CA LEU A 78 0.61 -4.52 -9.55
C LEU A 78 -0.44 -5.60 -9.23
N ALA A 79 -1.66 -5.20 -8.89
CA ALA A 79 -2.77 -6.11 -8.63
C ALA A 79 -3.08 -6.98 -9.85
N GLN A 80 -3.11 -6.40 -11.07
CA GLN A 80 -3.34 -7.18 -12.30
C GLN A 80 -2.21 -8.16 -12.60
N ALA A 81 -0.96 -7.74 -12.41
CA ALA A 81 0.20 -8.60 -12.60
C ALA A 81 0.21 -9.76 -11.58
N ALA A 82 -0.07 -9.47 -10.31
CA ALA A 82 -0.14 -10.48 -9.26
C ALA A 82 -1.31 -11.47 -9.49
N ARG A 83 -2.46 -11.00 -10.01
CA ARG A 83 -3.59 -11.87 -10.34
C ARG A 83 -3.18 -12.97 -11.32
N ALA A 84 -2.35 -12.67 -12.32
CA ALA A 84 -1.85 -13.67 -13.27
C ALA A 84 -0.97 -14.74 -12.59
N VAL A 85 -0.19 -14.35 -11.58
CA VAL A 85 0.61 -15.30 -10.78
C VAL A 85 -0.29 -16.17 -9.90
N LEU A 86 -1.26 -15.57 -9.21
CA LEU A 86 -2.18 -16.24 -8.29
C LEU A 86 -3.22 -17.12 -9.00
N GLN A 87 -3.32 -17.06 -10.33
CA GLN A 87 -4.14 -17.97 -11.14
C GLN A 87 -3.32 -19.11 -11.76
N ASN A 88 -2.00 -19.13 -11.58
CA ASN A 88 -1.13 -20.15 -12.14
C ASN A 88 -0.78 -21.21 -11.09
N THR A 89 -1.51 -22.33 -11.09
CA THR A 89 -1.33 -23.43 -10.13
C THR A 89 0.10 -23.98 -10.10
N SER A 90 0.81 -24.05 -11.23
CA SER A 90 2.20 -24.50 -11.27
C SER A 90 3.12 -23.54 -10.52
N GLN A 91 2.94 -22.23 -10.75
CA GLN A 91 3.68 -21.19 -10.03
C GLN A 91 3.38 -21.21 -8.52
N ILE A 92 2.12 -21.39 -8.14
CA ILE A 92 1.72 -21.51 -6.72
C ILE A 92 2.41 -22.71 -6.05
N ASN A 93 2.41 -23.88 -6.70
CA ASN A 93 3.08 -25.06 -6.17
C ASN A 93 4.59 -24.84 -6.02
N GLN A 94 5.23 -24.20 -7.00
CA GLN A 94 6.65 -23.83 -6.92
C GLN A 94 6.90 -22.85 -5.77
N MET A 95 6.04 -21.83 -5.61
CA MET A 95 6.12 -20.89 -4.50
C MET A 95 5.98 -21.58 -3.14
N LEU A 96 5.06 -22.53 -2.98
CA LEU A 96 4.93 -23.31 -1.75
C LEU A 96 6.19 -24.11 -1.43
N ASN A 97 6.77 -24.76 -2.43
CA ASN A 97 8.01 -25.52 -2.27
C ASN A 97 9.19 -24.63 -1.83
N ASP A 98 9.32 -23.46 -2.46
CA ASP A 98 10.38 -22.51 -2.10
C ASP A 98 10.13 -21.87 -0.71
N LEU A 99 8.88 -21.56 -0.38
CA LEU A 99 8.49 -21.00 0.93
C LEU A 99 8.78 -21.96 2.08
N ASN A 100 8.56 -23.26 1.89
CA ASN A 100 8.86 -24.28 2.90
C ASN A 100 10.36 -24.42 3.20
N ARG A 101 11.23 -23.86 2.35
CA ARG A 101 12.68 -23.85 2.57
C ARG A 101 13.16 -22.60 3.29
N VAL A 102 12.32 -21.58 3.45
CA VAL A 102 12.67 -20.35 4.16
C VAL A 102 12.89 -20.65 5.63
N ASP A 103 13.97 -20.10 6.20
CA ASP A 103 14.27 -20.22 7.63
C ASP A 103 13.46 -19.20 8.43
N PHE A 104 12.20 -19.53 8.69
CA PHE A 104 11.31 -18.66 9.44
C PHE A 104 11.72 -18.46 10.91
N ALA A 105 12.47 -19.39 11.50
CA ALA A 105 12.99 -19.23 12.86
C ALA A 105 13.98 -18.06 12.91
N ASN A 106 14.94 -18.02 11.97
CA ASN A 106 15.89 -16.92 11.86
C ASN A 106 15.21 -15.59 11.44
N VAL A 107 14.21 -15.66 10.54
CA VAL A 107 13.41 -14.46 10.19
C VAL A 107 12.70 -13.90 11.43
N GLN A 108 12.06 -14.76 12.22
CA GLN A 108 11.36 -14.38 13.44
C GLN A 108 12.32 -13.81 14.49
N GLU A 109 13.46 -14.44 14.73
CA GLU A 109 14.45 -13.97 15.72
C GLU A 109 14.92 -12.54 15.43
N GLN A 110 15.31 -12.25 14.18
CA GLN A 110 15.77 -10.89 13.83
C GLN A 110 14.60 -9.89 13.81
N ALA A 111 13.39 -10.30 13.42
CA ALA A 111 12.21 -9.43 13.50
C ALA A 111 11.89 -9.09 14.96
N SER A 112 11.93 -10.07 15.87
CA SER A 112 11.76 -9.83 17.30
C SER A 112 12.84 -8.87 17.83
N TRP A 113 14.11 -9.10 17.48
CA TRP A 113 15.23 -8.26 17.90
C TRP A 113 15.17 -6.81 17.38
N VAL A 114 14.90 -6.63 16.09
CA VAL A 114 14.97 -5.31 15.43
C VAL A 114 13.68 -4.52 15.56
N CYS A 115 12.53 -5.17 15.31
CA CYS A 115 11.24 -4.49 15.25
C CYS A 115 10.34 -4.75 16.45
N GLN A 116 10.76 -5.57 17.42
CA GLN A 116 9.91 -6.01 18.55
C GLN A 116 8.56 -6.50 18.01
N CYS A 117 8.65 -7.31 16.96
CA CYS A 117 7.49 -7.91 16.34
C CYS A 117 6.96 -9.03 17.26
N ASP A 118 5.64 -9.12 17.43
CA ASP A 118 5.02 -10.12 18.30
C ASP A 118 5.19 -11.51 17.69
N ASP A 119 5.82 -12.42 18.43
CA ASP A 119 6.16 -13.76 17.96
C ASP A 119 4.93 -14.56 17.51
N ASN A 120 3.82 -14.47 18.27
CA ASN A 120 2.60 -15.17 17.92
C ASN A 120 1.93 -14.60 16.67
N MET A 121 2.05 -13.29 16.44
CA MET A 121 1.57 -12.64 15.23
C MET A 121 2.41 -13.08 14.03
N VAL A 122 3.73 -13.09 14.14
CA VAL A 122 4.64 -13.52 13.06
C VAL A 122 4.38 -14.99 12.66
N GLN A 123 4.26 -15.89 13.63
CA GLN A 123 3.96 -17.30 13.37
C GLN A 123 2.58 -17.50 12.71
N ARG A 124 1.58 -16.72 13.14
CA ARG A 124 0.27 -16.70 12.48
C ARG A 124 0.35 -16.21 11.04
N LEU A 125 1.12 -15.14 10.78
CA LEU A 125 1.32 -14.64 9.41
C LEU A 125 1.94 -15.69 8.49
N GLU A 126 2.95 -16.42 8.96
CA GLU A 126 3.54 -17.51 8.21
C GLU A 126 2.52 -18.61 7.90
N THR A 127 1.81 -19.07 8.94
CA THR A 127 0.82 -20.15 8.84
C THR A 127 -0.30 -19.78 7.88
N ASP A 128 -0.88 -18.59 8.04
CA ASP A 128 -1.98 -18.11 7.23
C ASP A 128 -1.53 -17.88 5.78
N PHE A 129 -0.33 -17.35 5.56
CA PHE A 129 0.20 -17.15 4.21
C PHE A 129 0.36 -18.50 3.49
N LYS A 130 0.95 -19.51 4.16
CA LYS A 130 1.06 -20.87 3.62
C LYS A 130 -0.31 -21.46 3.29
N MET A 131 -1.26 -21.35 4.20
CA MET A 131 -2.62 -21.86 4.01
C MET A 131 -3.34 -21.17 2.85
N THR A 132 -3.28 -19.84 2.78
CA THR A 132 -3.93 -19.03 1.73
C THR A 132 -3.37 -19.38 0.35
N LEU A 133 -2.06 -19.61 0.27
CA LEU A 133 -1.38 -20.04 -0.95
C LEU A 133 -1.75 -21.48 -1.35
N GLN A 134 -1.84 -22.41 -0.38
CA GLN A 134 -2.30 -23.79 -0.61
C GLN A 134 -3.74 -23.87 -1.12
N GLN A 135 -4.61 -23.00 -0.64
CA GLN A 135 -6.01 -22.92 -1.06
C GLN A 135 -6.18 -22.31 -2.47
N GLN A 136 -5.09 -21.86 -3.11
CA GLN A 136 -5.13 -21.16 -4.41
C GLN A 136 -6.10 -19.97 -4.39
N SER A 137 -6.04 -19.21 -3.29
CA SER A 137 -6.95 -18.10 -3.04
C SER A 137 -6.85 -17.01 -4.11
N THR A 138 -8.00 -16.44 -4.45
CA THR A 138 -8.12 -15.28 -5.34
C THR A 138 -7.43 -14.03 -4.76
N LEU A 139 -7.11 -13.07 -5.62
CA LEU A 139 -6.51 -11.80 -5.21
C LEU A 139 -7.35 -11.08 -4.14
N GLU A 140 -8.67 -11.15 -4.27
CA GLU A 140 -9.63 -10.53 -3.34
C GLU A 140 -9.58 -11.20 -1.96
N GLN A 141 -9.40 -12.52 -1.90
CA GLN A 141 -9.22 -13.24 -0.64
C GLN A 141 -7.87 -12.88 0.02
N TRP A 142 -6.81 -12.71 -0.77
CA TRP A 142 -5.53 -12.21 -0.28
C TRP A 142 -5.64 -10.78 0.27
N ALA A 143 -6.37 -9.91 -0.41
CA ALA A 143 -6.63 -8.56 0.04
C ALA A 143 -7.41 -8.53 1.37
N ALA A 144 -8.43 -9.39 1.52
CA ALA A 144 -9.15 -9.55 2.78
C ALA A 144 -8.25 -10.07 3.92
N TRP A 145 -7.34 -11.00 3.63
CA TRP A 145 -6.35 -11.45 4.60
C TRP A 145 -5.43 -10.31 5.05
N LEU A 146 -4.92 -9.50 4.13
CA LEU A 146 -4.08 -8.34 4.45
C LEU A 146 -4.83 -7.30 5.32
N ASP A 147 -6.10 -7.01 5.01
CA ASP A 147 -6.94 -6.12 5.84
C ASP A 147 -7.09 -6.70 7.26
N ASN A 148 -7.35 -8.00 7.40
CA ASN A 148 -7.44 -8.67 8.70
C ASN A 148 -6.13 -8.60 9.49
N VAL A 149 -4.97 -8.79 8.84
CA VAL A 149 -3.65 -8.65 9.47
C VAL A 149 -3.46 -7.25 10.04
N MET A 150 -3.72 -6.22 9.23
CA MET A 150 -3.60 -4.83 9.63
C MET A 150 -4.58 -4.49 10.76
N MET A 151 -5.83 -4.92 10.67
CA MET A 151 -6.84 -4.75 11.72
C MET A 151 -6.37 -5.36 13.05
N GLN A 152 -5.93 -6.61 13.05
CA GLN A 152 -5.48 -7.28 14.27
C GLN A 152 -4.29 -6.56 14.90
N ALA A 153 -3.35 -6.10 14.07
CA ALA A 153 -2.17 -5.36 14.53
C ALA A 153 -2.51 -4.01 15.16
N LEU A 154 -3.51 -3.30 14.59
CA LEU A 154 -3.86 -1.94 14.98
C LEU A 154 -5.00 -1.85 16.00
N LYS A 155 -5.77 -2.93 16.19
CA LYS A 155 -6.89 -3.02 17.14
C LYS A 155 -6.58 -2.47 18.54
N PRO A 156 -5.41 -2.73 19.16
CA PRO A 156 -5.11 -2.19 20.50
C PRO A 156 -5.02 -0.66 20.55
N TYR A 157 -4.85 0.00 19.40
CA TYR A 157 -4.67 1.45 19.28
C TYR A 157 -5.93 2.17 18.80
N GLU A 158 -7.00 1.45 18.44
CA GLU A 158 -8.25 2.05 17.96
C GLU A 158 -8.83 3.06 18.97
N GLY A 159 -9.32 4.18 18.45
CA GLY A 159 -9.83 5.30 19.25
C GLY A 159 -8.78 6.07 20.06
N ARG A 160 -7.49 5.68 20.00
CA ARG A 160 -6.42 6.36 20.74
C ARG A 160 -5.72 7.41 19.87
N PRO A 161 -5.27 8.54 20.45
CA PRO A 161 -4.45 9.52 19.73
C PRO A 161 -3.15 8.95 19.15
N SER A 162 -2.67 7.83 19.70
CA SER A 162 -1.48 7.13 19.21
C SER A 162 -1.71 6.34 17.92
N PHE A 163 -2.95 6.19 17.44
CA PHE A 163 -3.28 5.35 16.28
C PHE A 163 -2.46 5.68 15.03
N PRO A 164 -2.33 6.95 14.58
CA PRO A 164 -1.53 7.26 13.38
C PRO A 164 -0.04 6.91 13.55
N LYS A 165 0.50 7.04 14.76
CA LYS A 165 1.88 6.66 15.06
C LYS A 165 2.05 5.13 15.02
N ALA A 166 1.10 4.39 15.60
CA ALA A 166 1.11 2.93 15.58
C ALA A 166 0.96 2.37 14.16
N ALA A 167 0.06 2.95 13.36
CA ALA A 167 -0.13 2.66 11.94
C ALA A 167 1.17 2.80 11.12
N ARG A 168 1.90 3.90 11.29
CA ARG A 168 3.22 4.08 10.64
C ARG A 168 4.25 3.08 11.12
N GLN A 169 4.28 2.78 12.42
CA GLN A 169 5.16 1.75 12.95
C GLN A 169 4.83 0.36 12.39
N PHE A 170 3.56 0.01 12.28
CA PHE A 170 3.12 -1.23 11.63
C PHE A 170 3.67 -1.36 10.21
N LEU A 171 3.60 -0.31 9.39
CA LEU A 171 4.16 -0.33 8.03
C LEU A 171 5.68 -0.55 8.01
N LEU A 172 6.42 0.02 8.97
CA LEU A 172 7.86 -0.22 9.11
C LEU A 172 8.15 -1.67 9.51
N LYS A 173 7.41 -2.21 10.48
CA LYS A 173 7.51 -3.61 10.91
C LYS A 173 7.18 -4.57 9.78
N TRP A 174 6.08 -4.31 9.07
CA TRP A 174 5.66 -5.04 7.88
C TRP A 174 6.78 -5.07 6.85
N SER A 175 7.31 -3.90 6.48
CA SER A 175 8.34 -3.76 5.46
C SER A 175 9.64 -4.47 5.83
N PHE A 176 10.05 -4.37 7.10
CA PHE A 176 11.23 -5.07 7.60
C PHE A 176 11.07 -6.59 7.52
N TYR A 177 10.00 -7.12 8.13
CA TYR A 177 9.75 -8.56 8.24
C TYR A 177 9.71 -9.24 6.86
N SER A 178 8.94 -8.68 5.95
CA SER A 178 8.77 -9.23 4.60
C SER A 178 10.01 -9.04 3.71
N SER A 179 10.83 -8.01 3.94
CA SER A 179 12.15 -7.90 3.29
C SER A 179 13.11 -9.00 3.72
N MET A 180 13.00 -9.48 4.96
CA MET A 180 13.77 -10.63 5.42
C MET A 180 13.40 -11.92 4.71
N VAL A 181 12.09 -12.16 4.50
CA VAL A 181 11.61 -13.32 3.75
C VAL A 181 12.13 -13.27 2.30
N ILE A 182 12.05 -12.11 1.64
CA ILE A 182 12.59 -11.92 0.30
C ILE A 182 14.10 -12.12 0.26
N ARG A 183 14.84 -11.63 1.26
CA ARG A 183 16.30 -11.83 1.36
C ARG A 183 16.66 -13.31 1.44
N ASP A 184 15.96 -14.10 2.26
CA ASP A 184 16.21 -15.54 2.37
C ASP A 184 15.92 -16.27 1.05
N LEU A 185 14.81 -15.95 0.38
CA LEU A 185 14.48 -16.46 -0.96
C LEU A 185 15.56 -16.12 -2.00
N THR A 186 16.11 -14.89 -1.96
CA THR A 186 17.22 -14.47 -2.84
C THR A 186 18.47 -15.31 -2.58
N LEU A 187 18.87 -15.47 -1.32
CA LEU A 187 20.08 -16.21 -0.95
C LEU A 187 20.00 -17.69 -1.32
N ARG A 188 18.79 -18.25 -1.38
CA ARG A 188 18.54 -19.63 -1.82
C ARG A 188 18.39 -19.77 -3.34
N SER A 189 18.43 -18.67 -4.09
CA SER A 189 18.14 -18.66 -5.53
C SER A 189 16.81 -19.34 -5.85
N ALA A 190 15.75 -19.02 -5.09
CA ALA A 190 14.43 -19.61 -5.25
C ALA A 190 13.89 -19.42 -6.68
N ALA A 191 13.43 -20.50 -7.31
CA ALA A 191 12.94 -20.44 -8.69
C ALA A 191 11.70 -19.54 -8.84
N SER A 192 10.88 -19.44 -7.78
CA SER A 192 9.72 -18.56 -7.71
C SER A 192 10.01 -17.14 -7.18
N PHE A 193 11.29 -16.74 -7.07
CA PHE A 193 11.67 -15.42 -6.53
C PHE A 193 10.93 -14.26 -7.21
N GLY A 194 10.80 -14.29 -8.54
CA GLY A 194 10.10 -13.23 -9.28
C GLY A 194 8.64 -13.07 -8.86
N SER A 195 7.95 -14.19 -8.61
CA SER A 195 6.56 -14.21 -8.13
C SER A 195 6.44 -13.64 -6.72
N PHE A 196 7.32 -14.05 -5.81
CA PHE A 196 7.38 -13.50 -4.45
C PHE A 196 7.71 -12.02 -4.43
N HIS A 197 8.64 -11.56 -5.27
CA HIS A 197 9.00 -10.16 -5.37
C HIS A 197 7.84 -9.31 -5.90
N LEU A 198 7.10 -9.79 -6.90
CA LEU A 198 5.90 -9.11 -7.38
C LEU A 198 4.81 -9.02 -6.30
N ILE A 199 4.55 -10.12 -5.59
CA ILE A 199 3.57 -10.16 -4.49
C ILE A 199 4.01 -9.24 -3.35
N ARG A 200 5.30 -9.19 -3.02
CA ARG A 200 5.88 -8.26 -2.04
C ARG A 200 5.59 -6.81 -2.40
N LEU A 201 5.86 -6.41 -3.64
CA LEU A 201 5.60 -5.04 -4.13
C LEU A 201 4.11 -4.70 -4.04
N LEU A 202 3.24 -5.61 -4.46
CA LEU A 202 1.79 -5.45 -4.30
C LEU A 202 1.40 -5.25 -2.84
N TYR A 203 1.88 -6.11 -1.94
CA TYR A 203 1.43 -6.10 -0.55
C TYR A 203 1.94 -4.87 0.20
N ASP A 204 3.13 -4.37 -0.10
CA ASP A 204 3.61 -3.10 0.43
C ASP A 204 2.68 -1.95 0.04
N GLU A 205 2.38 -1.81 -1.25
CA GLU A 205 1.52 -0.73 -1.74
C GLU A 205 0.08 -0.89 -1.23
N TYR A 206 -0.42 -2.13 -1.11
CA TYR A 206 -1.75 -2.41 -0.61
C TYR A 206 -1.88 -2.19 0.90
N MET A 207 -0.89 -2.63 1.70
CA MET A 207 -0.85 -2.32 3.14
C MET A 207 -0.76 -0.82 3.39
N PHE A 208 0.03 -0.12 2.58
CA PHE A 208 0.12 1.33 2.64
C PHE A 208 -1.24 1.98 2.31
N TYR A 209 -1.92 1.52 1.26
CA TYR A 209 -3.29 1.93 0.92
C TYR A 209 -4.28 1.68 2.07
N LEU A 210 -4.29 0.49 2.65
CA LEU A 210 -5.19 0.13 3.76
C LEU A 210 -4.95 1.02 4.99
N VAL A 211 -3.69 1.18 5.38
CA VAL A 211 -3.30 2.00 6.53
C VAL A 211 -3.65 3.47 6.31
N GLU A 212 -3.41 4.01 5.12
CA GLU A 212 -3.81 5.37 4.74
C GLU A 212 -5.31 5.60 4.96
N HIS A 213 -6.16 4.69 4.48
CA HIS A 213 -7.62 4.77 4.66
C HIS A 213 -8.04 4.65 6.13
N ARG A 214 -7.40 3.76 6.89
CA ARG A 214 -7.70 3.59 8.32
C ARG A 214 -7.31 4.79 9.15
N VAL A 215 -6.16 5.40 8.86
CA VAL A 215 -5.73 6.63 9.53
C VAL A 215 -6.71 7.76 9.19
N ALA A 216 -7.10 7.90 7.93
CA ALA A 216 -8.07 8.91 7.49
C ALA A 216 -9.41 8.78 8.24
N GLN A 217 -9.93 7.55 8.34
CA GLN A 217 -11.13 7.26 9.13
C GLN A 217 -10.96 7.61 10.61
N ALA A 218 -9.83 7.23 11.22
CA ALA A 218 -9.56 7.49 12.63
C ALA A 218 -9.38 8.98 12.97
N THR A 219 -8.91 9.80 12.02
CA THR A 219 -8.70 11.24 12.21
C THR A 219 -9.85 12.11 11.67
N GLY A 220 -10.84 11.52 11.00
CA GLY A 220 -11.92 12.27 10.35
C GLY A 220 -11.44 13.10 9.14
N GLU A 221 -10.35 12.68 8.50
CA GLU A 221 -9.75 13.35 7.35
C GLU A 221 -9.96 12.51 6.08
N THR A 222 -9.63 13.05 4.90
CA THR A 222 -9.60 12.24 3.67
C THR A 222 -8.26 11.51 3.51
N PRO A 223 -8.21 10.36 2.81
CA PRO A 223 -6.94 9.69 2.47
C PRO A 223 -5.91 10.63 1.83
N ILE A 224 -6.33 11.51 0.92
CA ILE A 224 -5.46 12.54 0.31
C ILE A 224 -4.90 13.50 1.38
N ALA A 225 -5.71 13.94 2.34
CA ALA A 225 -5.29 14.88 3.37
C ALA A 225 -4.22 14.28 4.31
N VAL A 226 -4.40 13.02 4.73
CA VAL A 226 -3.44 12.29 5.58
C VAL A 226 -2.05 12.22 4.93
N MET A 227 -2.00 12.04 3.62
CA MET A 227 -0.74 12.00 2.86
C MET A 227 -0.08 13.37 2.69
N GLY A 228 -0.87 14.44 2.58
CA GLY A 228 -0.39 15.81 2.47
C GLY A 228 0.26 16.34 3.76
N GLU A 229 -0.18 15.85 4.92
CA GLU A 229 0.35 16.29 6.23
C GLU A 229 1.78 15.79 6.50
N VAL A 230 2.14 14.60 6.00
CA VAL A 230 3.50 14.04 6.11
C VAL A 230 4.55 14.90 5.38
N ARG A 231 4.15 15.64 4.33
CA ARG A 231 5.05 16.58 3.63
C ARG A 231 5.27 17.88 4.40
N ARG A 232 4.25 18.38 5.12
CA ARG A 232 4.36 19.62 5.90
C ARG A 232 5.32 19.53 7.09
N ILE A 233 5.52 18.35 7.67
CA ILE A 233 6.48 18.14 8.77
C ILE A 233 7.94 18.24 8.28
N LYS A 234 8.21 18.10 6.98
CA LYS A 234 9.56 18.23 6.42
C LYS A 234 9.95 19.67 6.06
N GLU A 235 9.04 20.63 6.22
CA GLU A 235 9.24 22.05 5.87
C GLU A 235 9.24 22.98 7.09
N LEU A 236 9.28 22.42 8.31
CA LEU A 236 9.50 23.12 9.59
C LEU A 236 10.78 22.59 10.24
#